data_AF-A0A1V9GAU4-F1
#
_entry.id   AF-A0A1V9GAU4-F1
#
_cell.length_a   1.000
_cell.length_b   1.000
_cell.length_c   1.000
_cell.angle_alpha   90.00
_cell.angle_beta   90.00
_cell.angle_gamma   90.00
#
_symmetry.space_group_name_H-M   'P 1'
#
loop_
_entity.id
_entity.type
_entity.pdbx_description
1 polymer ?
#
loop_
_entity_poly.entity_id
_entity_poly.type
_entity_poly.pdbx_seq_one_letter_code
_entity_poly.pdbx_strand_id
1 'polypeptide(L)'
;MGFHVIIMKEGNQMVHRYVKTYEALADVSELTKDSIIYEGEEHWRPEIAGQCERYKQFTDPQLRAGLKAQYVFKRQAEDRGLVVQEINQDKESYKKAYKIAKCAIKRGDFIIRNAGGIEVDVKCKAFKREQGERYFHFNVEDFPKHGNMTTKITNVPVIIAVYERQGEKVNENQLFMFEIQEMQKQLETLTKIDSEHGPCYLIPIGKTKKGFQLIEQYKRRIPA
;
A
#
# COMPACT_ATOMS: atom_id res chain seq x y z
N MET A 1 -15.84 -14.90 -30.22
CA MET A 1 -14.95 -13.72 -30.20
C MET A 1 -15.42 -12.74 -31.25
N GLY A 2 -15.20 -11.46 -31.00
CA GLY A 2 -15.46 -10.34 -31.91
C GLY A 2 -14.50 -9.20 -31.57
N PHE A 3 -14.81 -7.99 -32.01
CA PHE A 3 -13.94 -6.82 -31.90
C PHE A 3 -14.52 -5.79 -30.94
N HIS A 4 -13.72 -5.35 -29.98
CA HIS A 4 -14.00 -4.21 -29.12
C HIS A 4 -13.38 -2.97 -29.74
N VAL A 5 -14.19 -1.95 -29.96
CA VAL A 5 -13.78 -0.66 -30.53
C VAL A 5 -13.88 0.40 -29.44
N ILE A 6 -12.76 1.06 -29.14
CA ILE A 6 -12.67 2.18 -28.20
C ILE A 6 -12.38 3.45 -29.01
N ILE A 7 -13.28 4.42 -28.89
CA ILE A 7 -13.26 5.66 -29.65
C ILE A 7 -13.10 6.82 -28.66
N MET A 8 -12.07 7.63 -28.87
CA MET A 8 -11.84 8.85 -28.09
C MET A 8 -12.54 10.02 -28.79
N LYS A 9 -13.54 10.60 -28.12
CA LYS A 9 -14.24 11.81 -28.56
C LYS A 9 -13.62 13.06 -27.92
N GLU A 10 -13.98 14.22 -28.46
CA GLU A 10 -13.60 15.51 -27.90
C GLU A 10 -13.98 15.62 -26.41
N GLY A 11 -13.15 16.32 -25.63
CA GLY A 11 -13.36 16.47 -24.18
C GLY A 11 -13.07 15.21 -23.36
N ASN A 12 -12.19 14.32 -23.84
CA ASN A 12 -11.80 13.06 -23.17
C ASN A 12 -12.97 12.08 -22.92
N GLN A 13 -14.03 12.16 -23.72
CA GLN A 13 -15.12 11.18 -23.64
C GLN A 13 -14.72 9.90 -24.38
N MET A 14 -14.88 8.75 -23.73
CA MET A 14 -14.59 7.45 -24.33
C MET A 14 -15.89 6.74 -24.68
N VAL A 15 -15.99 6.21 -25.89
CA VAL A 15 -17.11 5.36 -26.34
C VAL A 15 -16.58 3.96 -26.63
N HIS A 16 -17.26 2.94 -26.10
CA HIS A 16 -16.98 1.54 -26.38
C HIS A 16 -18.12 0.92 -27.20
N ARG A 17 -17.76 0.18 -28.24
CA ARG A 17 -18.69 -0.68 -29.01
C ARG A 17 -18.08 -2.08 -29.15
N TYR A 18 -18.93 -3.09 -29.23
CA TYR A 18 -18.54 -4.43 -29.62
C TYR A 18 -19.20 -4.78 -30.95
N VAL A 19 -18.44 -5.34 -31.89
CA VAL A 19 -18.94 -5.84 -33.16
C VAL A 19 -18.49 -7.28 -33.36
N LYS A 20 -19.33 -8.10 -33.98
CA LYS A 20 -19.12 -9.56 -34.03
C LYS A 20 -18.16 -9.99 -35.12
N THR A 21 -18.07 -9.27 -36.23
CA THR A 21 -17.27 -9.64 -37.41
C THR A 21 -16.38 -8.49 -37.85
N TYR A 22 -15.36 -8.81 -38.65
CA TYR A 22 -14.41 -7.83 -39.16
C TYR A 22 -15.08 -6.84 -40.12
N GLU A 23 -15.98 -7.34 -40.97
CA GLU A 23 -16.74 -6.53 -41.94
C GLU A 23 -17.62 -5.50 -41.23
N ALA A 24 -18.20 -5.85 -40.08
CA ALA A 24 -19.04 -4.96 -39.28
C ALA A 24 -18.27 -3.78 -38.66
N LEU A 25 -16.92 -3.79 -38.70
CA LEU A 25 -16.13 -2.62 -38.34
C LEU A 25 -16.35 -1.45 -39.32
N ALA A 26 -16.64 -1.74 -40.60
CA ALA A 26 -16.92 -0.72 -41.60
C ALA A 26 -18.20 0.08 -41.26
N ASP A 27 -19.11 -0.49 -40.48
CA ASP A 27 -20.36 0.13 -40.06
C ASP A 27 -20.21 1.04 -38.82
N VAL A 28 -19.02 1.07 -38.20
CA VAL A 28 -18.75 1.94 -37.04
C VAL A 28 -18.40 3.34 -37.53
N SER A 29 -19.41 4.18 -37.72
CA SER A 29 -19.27 5.52 -38.32
C SER A 29 -18.40 6.49 -37.51
N GLU A 30 -18.26 6.28 -36.20
CA GLU A 30 -17.43 7.14 -35.35
C GLU A 30 -15.95 6.73 -35.30
N LEU A 31 -15.55 5.70 -36.05
CA LEU A 31 -14.18 5.20 -36.05
C LEU A 31 -13.22 6.26 -36.59
N THR A 32 -12.16 6.51 -35.84
CA THR A 32 -11.10 7.47 -36.19
C THR A 32 -9.76 6.77 -36.31
N LYS A 33 -8.77 7.45 -36.90
CA LYS A 33 -7.37 6.97 -36.95
C LYS A 33 -6.75 6.73 -35.57
N ASP A 34 -7.32 7.32 -34.52
CA ASP A 34 -6.84 7.24 -33.13
C ASP A 34 -7.67 6.26 -32.29
N SER A 35 -8.59 5.52 -32.91
CA SER A 35 -9.39 4.50 -32.24
C SER A 35 -8.58 3.23 -31.95
N ILE A 36 -8.88 2.56 -30.84
CA ILE A 36 -8.23 1.31 -30.44
C ILE A 36 -9.19 0.15 -30.73
N ILE A 37 -8.71 -0.88 -31.40
CA ILE A 37 -9.48 -2.10 -31.69
C ILE A 37 -8.71 -3.31 -31.17
N TYR A 38 -9.39 -4.21 -30.47
CA TYR A 38 -8.82 -5.49 -30.06
C TYR A 38 -9.88 -6.61 -30.09
N GLU A 39 -9.44 -7.84 -30.27
CA GLU A 39 -10.33 -9.00 -30.24
C GLU A 39 -10.59 -9.50 -28.82
N GLY A 40 -11.83 -9.90 -28.55
CA GLY A 40 -12.25 -10.36 -27.24
C GLY A 40 -13.62 -11.04 -27.24
N GLU A 41 -14.02 -11.51 -26.07
CA GLU A 41 -15.38 -11.96 -25.83
C GLU A 41 -16.30 -10.78 -25.56
N GLU A 42 -17.54 -10.81 -26.05
CA GLU A 42 -18.51 -9.71 -25.92
C GLU A 42 -18.67 -9.17 -24.49
N HIS A 43 -18.54 -10.05 -23.50
CA HIS A 43 -18.69 -9.70 -22.10
C HIS A 43 -17.45 -8.98 -21.50
N TRP A 44 -16.31 -8.94 -22.19
CA TRP A 44 -15.10 -8.22 -21.77
C TRP A 44 -15.24 -6.73 -22.03
N ARG A 45 -15.74 -5.99 -21.05
CA ARG A 45 -15.89 -4.54 -21.18
C ARG A 45 -14.63 -3.83 -20.70
N PRO A 46 -14.03 -2.93 -21.52
CA PRO A 46 -12.93 -2.11 -21.04
C PRO A 46 -13.42 -1.19 -19.93
N GLU A 47 -12.58 -0.98 -18.92
CA GLU A 47 -12.88 -0.13 -17.78
C GLU A 47 -11.94 1.08 -17.76
N ILE A 48 -12.49 2.27 -17.53
CA ILE A 48 -11.68 3.46 -17.30
C ILE A 48 -11.10 3.36 -15.88
N ALA A 49 -9.76 3.31 -15.77
CA ALA A 49 -9.09 3.06 -14.51
C ALA A 49 -9.54 4.00 -13.38
N GLY A 50 -9.71 5.30 -13.64
CA GLY A 50 -10.14 6.28 -12.65
C GLY A 50 -11.61 6.15 -12.19
N GLN A 51 -12.43 5.38 -12.91
CA GLN A 51 -13.85 5.15 -12.63
C GLN A 51 -14.14 3.74 -12.12
N CYS A 52 -13.16 2.83 -12.17
CA CYS A 52 -13.29 1.47 -11.66
C CYS A 52 -12.61 1.35 -10.29
N GLU A 53 -13.37 0.96 -9.26
CA GLU A 53 -12.84 0.79 -7.89
C GLU A 53 -11.63 -0.15 -7.82
N ARG A 54 -11.57 -1.16 -8.70
CA ARG A 54 -10.44 -2.10 -8.78
C ARG A 54 -9.14 -1.42 -9.22
N TYR A 55 -9.23 -0.47 -10.15
CA TYR A 55 -8.07 0.12 -10.81
C TYR A 55 -7.77 1.57 -10.42
N LYS A 56 -8.71 2.25 -9.77
CA LYS A 56 -8.60 3.67 -9.38
C LYS A 56 -7.39 3.95 -8.49
N GLN A 57 -7.01 3.00 -7.65
CA GLN A 57 -5.78 3.10 -6.86
C GLN A 57 -4.49 3.22 -7.71
N PHE A 58 -4.50 2.74 -8.96
CA PHE A 58 -3.36 2.88 -9.86
C PHE A 58 -3.30 4.23 -10.57
N THR A 59 -4.34 5.07 -10.47
CA THR A 59 -4.32 6.42 -11.03
C THR A 59 -3.71 7.45 -10.09
N ASP A 60 -3.65 7.14 -8.79
CA ASP A 60 -3.03 7.99 -7.77
C ASP A 60 -1.54 7.60 -7.58
N PRO A 61 -0.59 8.51 -7.83
CA PRO A 61 0.85 8.23 -7.69
C PRO A 61 1.27 7.80 -6.27
N GLN A 62 0.61 8.31 -5.23
CA GLN A 62 0.90 7.97 -3.84
C GLN A 62 0.42 6.56 -3.50
N LEU A 63 -0.78 6.19 -3.95
CA LEU A 63 -1.28 4.82 -3.78
C LEU A 63 -0.43 3.81 -4.57
N ARG A 64 -0.06 4.13 -5.82
CA ARG A 64 0.90 3.32 -6.61
C ARG A 64 2.23 3.11 -5.87
N ALA A 65 2.81 4.19 -5.33
CA ALA A 65 4.07 4.10 -4.59
C ALA A 65 3.93 3.23 -3.32
N GLY A 66 2.78 3.28 -2.65
CA GLY A 66 2.46 2.40 -1.52
C GLY A 66 2.41 0.93 -1.92
N LEU A 67 1.64 0.59 -2.97
CA LEU A 67 1.55 -0.78 -3.50
C LEU A 67 2.91 -1.30 -3.97
N LYS A 68 3.69 -0.45 -4.66
CA LYS A 68 5.05 -0.81 -5.08
C LYS A 68 5.96 -1.08 -3.89
N ALA A 69 5.85 -0.30 -2.81
CA ALA A 69 6.64 -0.53 -1.60
C ALA A 69 6.28 -1.86 -0.92
N GLN A 70 5.01 -2.24 -0.89
CA GLN A 70 4.57 -3.57 -0.41
C GLN A 70 5.17 -4.69 -1.25
N TYR A 71 5.11 -4.57 -2.59
CA TYR A 71 5.74 -5.53 -3.49
C TYR A 71 7.26 -5.67 -3.26
N VAL A 72 7.96 -4.53 -3.16
CA VAL A 72 9.40 -4.49 -2.90
C VAL A 72 9.73 -5.12 -1.56
N PHE A 73 8.97 -4.80 -0.51
CA PHE A 73 9.13 -5.40 0.82
C PHE A 73 9.02 -6.92 0.77
N LYS A 74 7.94 -7.44 0.19
CA LYS A 74 7.68 -8.89 0.10
C LYS A 74 8.84 -9.60 -0.58
N ARG A 75 9.25 -9.13 -1.77
CA ARG A 75 10.39 -9.69 -2.51
C ARG A 75 11.67 -9.65 -1.67
N GLN A 76 12.03 -8.49 -1.12
CA GLN A 76 13.27 -8.35 -0.34
C GLN A 76 13.27 -9.19 0.95
N ALA A 77 12.10 -9.41 1.55
CA ALA A 77 11.92 -10.26 2.71
C ALA A 77 12.09 -11.75 2.34
N GLU A 78 11.46 -12.19 1.25
CA GLU A 78 11.57 -13.54 0.70
C GLU A 78 13.02 -13.86 0.29
N ASP A 79 13.73 -12.92 -0.36
CA ASP A 79 15.15 -13.03 -0.71
C ASP A 79 16.04 -13.23 0.53
N ARG A 80 15.57 -12.86 1.73
CA ARG A 80 16.24 -13.04 3.03
C ARG A 80 15.78 -14.29 3.78
N GLY A 81 15.00 -15.16 3.13
CA GLY A 81 14.45 -16.37 3.72
C GLY A 81 13.44 -16.08 4.83
N LEU A 82 12.66 -15.00 4.70
CA LEU A 82 11.50 -14.76 5.57
C LEU A 82 10.26 -15.40 4.96
N VAL A 83 9.41 -15.98 5.82
CA VAL A 83 8.12 -16.57 5.42
C VAL A 83 7.06 -15.50 5.55
N VAL A 84 6.79 -14.81 4.45
CA VAL A 84 5.86 -13.66 4.37
C VAL A 84 4.46 -14.15 4.01
N GLN A 85 3.46 -13.78 4.81
CA GLN A 85 2.06 -14.02 4.50
C GLN A 85 1.29 -12.70 4.39
N GLU A 86 0.54 -12.52 3.31
CA GLU A 86 -0.33 -11.35 3.14
C GLU A 86 -1.54 -11.42 4.08
N ILE A 87 -1.87 -10.30 4.71
CA ILE A 87 -3.07 -10.19 5.54
C ILE A 87 -4.26 -9.90 4.63
N ASN A 88 -5.26 -10.78 4.67
CA ASN A 88 -6.49 -10.57 3.92
C ASN A 88 -7.22 -9.32 4.43
N GLN A 89 -7.45 -8.36 3.54
CA GLN A 89 -8.14 -7.10 3.83
C GLN A 89 -9.66 -7.19 3.67
N ASP A 90 -10.22 -8.40 3.62
CA ASP A 90 -11.66 -8.58 3.48
C ASP A 90 -12.45 -7.88 4.60
N LYS A 91 -13.59 -7.29 4.19
CA LYS A 91 -14.44 -6.46 5.06
C LYS A 91 -15.07 -7.26 6.19
N GLU A 92 -15.30 -8.56 6.02
CA GLU A 92 -15.95 -9.39 7.02
C GLU A 92 -15.00 -9.74 8.18
N SER A 93 -13.78 -10.14 7.85
CA SER A 93 -12.68 -10.36 8.78
C SER A 93 -12.37 -9.08 9.56
N TYR A 94 -12.34 -7.92 8.89
CA TYR A 94 -12.19 -6.63 9.57
C TYR A 94 -13.32 -6.37 10.56
N LYS A 95 -14.59 -6.57 10.15
CA LYS A 95 -15.75 -6.38 11.02
C LYS A 95 -15.69 -7.28 12.26
N LYS A 96 -15.22 -8.52 12.12
CA LYS A 96 -15.03 -9.43 13.27
C LYS A 96 -13.99 -8.89 14.24
N ALA A 97 -12.81 -8.50 13.75
CA ALA A 97 -11.76 -7.92 14.58
C ALA A 97 -12.22 -6.62 15.27
N TYR A 98 -12.91 -5.75 14.54
CA TYR A 98 -13.46 -4.50 15.07
C TYR A 98 -14.47 -4.75 16.21
N LYS A 99 -15.38 -5.73 16.05
CA LYS A 99 -16.34 -6.11 17.08
C LYS A 99 -15.67 -6.60 18.37
N ILE A 100 -14.54 -7.30 18.25
CA ILE A 100 -13.76 -7.78 19.41
C ILE A 100 -13.06 -6.61 20.09
N ALA A 101 -12.34 -5.79 19.32
CA ALA A 101 -11.58 -4.66 19.86
C ALA A 101 -12.45 -3.59 20.51
N LYS A 102 -13.68 -3.37 19.98
CA LYS A 102 -14.61 -2.30 20.37
C LYS A 102 -14.00 -0.89 20.25
N CYS A 103 -12.96 -0.74 19.43
CA CYS A 103 -12.27 0.51 19.14
C CYS A 103 -11.70 0.48 17.72
N ALA A 104 -11.21 1.63 17.24
CA ALA A 104 -10.55 1.71 15.95
C ALA A 104 -9.25 0.87 15.96
N ILE A 105 -9.10 0.03 14.94
CA ILE A 105 -7.95 -0.85 14.74
C ILE A 105 -7.38 -0.67 13.34
N LYS A 106 -6.11 -1.03 13.17
CA LYS A 106 -5.46 -1.07 11.86
C LYS A 106 -4.60 -2.31 11.75
N ARG A 107 -4.84 -3.07 10.67
CA ARG A 107 -4.03 -4.23 10.29
C ARG A 107 -2.86 -3.76 9.44
N GLY A 108 -1.73 -4.42 9.58
CA GLY A 108 -0.62 -4.35 8.65
C GLY A 108 -0.93 -5.06 7.34
N ASP A 109 0.10 -5.12 6.51
CA ASP A 109 0.06 -5.73 5.18
C ASP A 109 0.48 -7.20 5.22
N PHE A 110 1.42 -7.55 6.11
CA PHE A 110 2.02 -8.88 6.16
C PHE A 110 2.17 -9.43 7.58
N ILE A 111 2.23 -10.76 7.69
CA ILE A 111 2.69 -11.50 8.87
C ILE A 111 3.99 -12.23 8.50
N ILE A 112 5.03 -12.11 9.34
CA ILE A 112 6.29 -12.84 9.14
C ILE A 112 6.33 -14.06 10.07
N ARG A 113 6.05 -15.24 9.51
CA ARG A 113 5.83 -16.46 10.28
C ARG A 113 7.07 -16.93 11.04
N ASN A 114 8.23 -16.92 10.38
CA ASN A 114 9.50 -17.31 10.99
C ASN A 114 10.22 -16.15 11.70
N ALA A 115 9.47 -15.11 12.12
CA ALA A 115 9.93 -14.03 12.98
C ALA A 115 8.95 -13.79 14.16
N GLY A 116 8.34 -14.85 14.68
CA GLY A 116 7.45 -14.79 15.84
C GLY A 116 6.03 -14.37 15.49
N GLY A 117 5.66 -14.47 14.21
CA GLY A 117 4.35 -14.04 13.73
C GLY A 117 4.14 -12.52 13.80
N ILE A 118 5.22 -11.73 13.80
CA ILE A 118 5.13 -10.26 13.80
C ILE A 118 4.30 -9.77 12.61
N GLU A 119 3.57 -8.69 12.85
CA GLU A 119 2.77 -8.01 11.85
C GLU A 119 3.58 -6.82 11.28
N VAL A 120 3.55 -6.63 9.97
CA VAL A 120 4.29 -5.56 9.29
C VAL A 120 3.34 -4.72 8.46
N ASP A 121 3.30 -3.40 8.71
CA ASP A 121 2.62 -2.42 7.87
C ASP A 121 3.66 -1.64 7.05
N VAL A 122 3.54 -1.67 5.72
CA VAL A 122 4.50 -1.06 4.81
C VAL A 122 4.00 0.32 4.38
N LYS A 123 4.89 1.31 4.47
CA LYS A 123 4.64 2.69 4.07
C LYS A 123 5.70 3.15 3.07
N CYS A 124 5.30 4.06 2.20
CA CYS A 124 6.19 4.79 1.31
C CYS A 124 6.02 6.28 1.60
N LYS A 125 7.06 6.94 2.11
CA LYS A 125 6.97 8.33 2.60
C LYS A 125 8.11 9.17 2.05
N ALA A 126 7.82 10.43 1.75
CA ALA A 126 8.87 11.40 1.46
C ALA A 126 9.63 11.72 2.75
N PHE A 127 10.97 11.69 2.68
CA PHE A 127 11.81 12.03 3.82
C PHE A 127 12.21 13.49 3.69
N LYS A 128 12.08 14.23 4.78
CA LYS A 128 12.45 15.65 4.86
C LYS A 128 13.70 15.78 5.71
N ARG A 129 14.37 16.93 5.60
CA ARG A 129 15.53 17.27 6.42
C ARG A 129 15.32 18.65 7.03
N GLU A 130 15.54 18.76 8.34
CA GLU A 130 15.49 20.01 9.09
C GLU A 130 16.61 19.97 10.13
N GLN A 131 17.37 21.06 10.25
CA GLN A 131 18.49 21.17 11.21
C GLN A 131 19.50 20.00 11.14
N GLY A 132 19.66 19.39 9.95
CA GLY A 132 20.56 18.26 9.72
C GLY A 132 19.95 16.88 10.00
N GLU A 133 18.80 16.79 10.66
CA GLU A 133 18.12 15.52 10.95
C GLU A 133 17.12 15.17 9.85
N ARG A 134 17.10 13.89 9.45
CA ARG A 134 16.10 13.37 8.48
C ARG A 134 14.91 12.79 9.23
N TYR A 135 13.70 13.06 8.75
CA TYR A 135 12.47 12.53 9.32
C TYR A 135 11.42 12.24 8.26
N PHE A 136 10.37 11.54 8.66
CA PHE A 136 9.14 11.37 7.88
C PHE A 136 7.91 11.63 8.75
N HIS A 137 6.81 12.04 8.12
CA HIS A 137 5.54 12.24 8.81
C HIS A 137 4.83 10.89 9.03
N PHE A 138 4.36 10.66 10.24
CA PHE A 138 3.51 9.52 10.58
C PHE A 138 2.25 9.98 11.31
N ASN A 139 1.08 9.52 10.87
CA ASN A 139 -0.20 10.01 11.36
C ASN A 139 -0.38 9.65 12.84
N VAL A 140 -0.79 10.63 13.65
CA VAL A 140 -0.98 10.44 15.10
C VAL A 140 -2.02 9.35 15.38
N GLU A 141 -3.10 9.30 14.60
CA GLU A 141 -4.16 8.31 14.78
C GLU A 141 -3.75 6.87 14.45
N ASP A 142 -2.68 6.67 13.67
CA ASP A 142 -2.25 5.32 13.28
C ASP A 142 -1.59 4.59 14.46
N PHE A 143 -0.94 5.32 15.38
CA PHE A 143 -0.34 4.74 16.59
C PHE A 143 -1.34 3.97 17.46
N PRO A 144 -2.43 4.58 17.97
CA PRO A 144 -3.41 3.87 18.78
C PRO A 144 -4.13 2.77 17.99
N LYS A 145 -4.37 2.95 16.68
CA LYS A 145 -5.03 1.92 15.85
C LYS A 145 -4.18 0.65 15.73
N HIS A 146 -2.87 0.77 15.53
CA HIS A 146 -1.97 -0.39 15.55
C HIS A 146 -1.75 -0.93 16.96
N GLY A 147 -1.62 -0.05 17.97
CA GLY A 147 -1.51 -0.48 19.37
C GLY A 147 -2.72 -1.31 19.83
N ASN A 148 -3.92 -0.95 19.40
CA ASN A 148 -5.14 -1.70 19.66
C ASN A 148 -5.13 -3.08 18.97
N MET A 149 -4.57 -3.20 17.76
CA MET A 149 -4.43 -4.50 17.08
C MET A 149 -3.61 -5.47 17.94
N THR A 150 -2.43 -5.04 18.39
CA THR A 150 -1.58 -5.85 19.26
C THR A 150 -2.26 -6.15 20.59
N THR A 151 -2.71 -5.13 21.32
CA THR A 151 -3.16 -5.29 22.70
C THR A 151 -4.54 -5.93 22.86
N LYS A 152 -5.38 -5.91 21.82
CA LYS A 152 -6.77 -6.40 21.89
C LYS A 152 -7.03 -7.63 21.04
N ILE A 153 -6.23 -7.89 20.01
CA ILE A 153 -6.53 -8.94 19.03
C ILE A 153 -5.42 -9.97 18.92
N THR A 154 -4.20 -9.55 18.57
CA THR A 154 -3.18 -10.49 18.09
C THR A 154 -2.13 -10.84 19.13
N ASN A 155 -1.86 -9.94 20.07
CA ASN A 155 -0.74 -10.01 21.01
C ASN A 155 0.62 -10.22 20.31
N VAL A 156 0.75 -9.77 19.06
CA VAL A 156 2.03 -9.77 18.32
C VAL A 156 2.51 -8.33 18.07
N PRO A 157 3.83 -8.09 18.07
CA PRO A 157 4.39 -6.79 17.74
C PRO A 157 3.99 -6.35 16.32
N VAL A 158 3.74 -5.04 16.19
CA VAL A 158 3.50 -4.40 14.89
C VAL A 158 4.72 -3.56 14.52
N ILE A 159 5.35 -3.92 13.41
CA ILE A 159 6.47 -3.19 12.82
C ILE A 159 5.95 -2.33 11.67
N ILE A 160 6.32 -1.05 11.68
CA ILE A 160 6.13 -0.17 10.54
C ILE A 160 7.39 -0.20 9.69
N ALA A 161 7.27 -0.61 8.44
CA ALA A 161 8.35 -0.65 7.45
C ALA A 161 8.19 0.53 6.48
N VAL A 162 9.05 1.54 6.58
CA VAL A 162 8.97 2.78 5.79
C VAL A 162 10.07 2.84 4.75
N TYR A 163 9.69 2.80 3.48
CA TYR A 163 10.58 3.17 2.37
C TYR A 163 10.56 4.67 2.12
N GLU A 164 11.72 5.21 1.74
CA GLU A 164 11.80 6.56 1.19
C GLU A 164 11.16 6.62 -0.20
N ARG A 165 10.34 7.63 -0.42
CA ARG A 165 9.76 7.99 -1.70
C ARG A 165 10.60 9.07 -2.38
N GLN A 166 10.98 8.85 -3.64
CA GLN A 166 11.65 9.82 -4.51
C GLN A 166 10.76 10.09 -5.74
N GLY A 167 10.00 11.19 -5.69
CA GLY A 167 8.94 11.45 -6.67
C GLY A 167 7.88 10.35 -6.65
N GLU A 168 7.65 9.68 -7.77
CA GLU A 168 6.74 8.53 -7.86
C GLU A 168 7.42 7.17 -7.58
N LYS A 169 8.72 7.16 -7.31
CA LYS A 169 9.51 5.94 -7.15
C LYS A 169 9.75 5.58 -5.69
N VAL A 170 9.81 4.28 -5.43
CA VAL A 170 10.25 3.73 -4.15
C VAL A 170 11.77 3.60 -4.18
N ASN A 171 12.46 4.17 -3.20
CA ASN A 171 13.89 3.94 -3.03
C ASN A 171 14.11 2.63 -2.28
N GLU A 172 14.30 1.54 -3.01
CA GLU A 172 14.41 0.18 -2.47
C GLU A 172 15.58 -0.03 -1.50
N ASN A 173 16.56 0.88 -1.48
CA ASN A 173 17.73 0.83 -0.61
C ASN A 173 17.57 1.63 0.69
N GLN A 174 16.47 2.38 0.85
CA GLN A 174 16.20 3.25 1.99
C GLN A 174 14.96 2.78 2.75
N LEU A 175 15.09 1.59 3.35
CA LEU A 175 14.10 1.01 4.25
C LEU A 175 14.47 1.32 5.70
N PHE A 176 13.49 1.78 6.48
CA PHE A 176 13.60 2.04 7.90
C PHE A 176 12.42 1.42 8.64
N MET A 177 12.69 0.76 9.76
CA MET A 177 11.70 0.03 10.54
C MET A 177 11.65 0.51 11.98
N PHE A 178 10.45 0.57 12.55
CA PHE A 178 10.27 0.76 13.99
C PHE A 178 9.08 -0.06 14.48
N GLU A 179 9.10 -0.40 15.76
CA GLU A 179 7.99 -1.07 16.42
C GLU A 179 7.04 -0.05 17.03
N ILE A 180 5.73 -0.25 16.84
CA ILE A 180 4.70 0.67 17.34
C ILE A 180 4.79 0.84 18.85
N GLN A 181 4.90 -0.26 19.59
CA GLN A 181 4.91 -0.27 21.06
C GLN A 181 6.12 0.50 21.62
N GLU A 182 7.30 0.31 21.04
CA GLU A 182 8.51 1.01 21.48
C GLU A 182 8.46 2.50 21.12
N MET A 183 7.95 2.84 19.94
CA MET A 183 7.79 4.24 19.54
C MET A 183 6.71 4.95 20.38
N GLN A 184 5.66 4.24 20.81
CA GLN A 184 4.60 4.76 21.68
C GLN A 184 5.16 5.28 23.02
N LYS A 185 6.18 4.61 23.58
CA LYS A 185 6.85 5.03 24.83
C LYS A 185 7.63 6.34 24.67
N GLN A 186 7.87 6.79 23.44
CA GLN A 186 8.69 7.96 23.14
C GLN A 186 7.90 9.09 22.47
N LEU A 187 6.56 8.99 22.34
CA LEU A 187 5.76 9.97 21.60
C LEU A 187 5.90 11.41 22.14
N GLU A 188 6.05 11.56 23.46
CA GLU A 188 6.24 12.86 24.11
C GLU A 188 7.53 13.56 23.69
N THR A 189 8.50 12.79 23.18
CA THR A 189 9.79 13.30 22.68
C THR A 189 9.77 13.60 21.18
N LEU A 190 8.61 13.46 20.52
CA LEU A 190 8.46 13.70 19.08
C LEU A 190 7.73 15.01 18.82
N THR A 191 8.21 15.76 17.83
CA THR A 191 7.51 16.95 17.36
C THR A 191 6.21 16.56 16.67
N LYS A 192 5.10 17.15 17.10
CA LYS A 192 3.79 17.02 16.46
C LYS A 192 3.52 18.25 15.60
N ILE A 193 3.01 18.02 14.40
CA ILE A 193 2.62 19.07 13.45
C ILE A 193 1.22 18.78 12.88
N ASP A 194 0.54 19.82 12.41
CA ASP A 194 -0.66 19.66 11.59
C ASP A 194 -0.28 19.65 10.12
N SER A 195 -0.76 18.64 9.39
CA SER A 195 -0.61 18.55 7.94
C SER A 195 -1.98 18.68 7.27
N GLU A 196 -1.99 18.87 5.96
CA GLU A 196 -3.22 18.89 5.14
C GLU A 196 -4.08 17.61 5.31
N HIS A 197 -3.48 16.51 5.76
CA HIS A 197 -4.15 15.23 5.98
C HIS A 197 -4.34 14.90 7.47
N GLY A 198 -4.22 15.90 8.34
CA GLY A 198 -4.38 15.77 9.79
C GLY A 198 -3.06 15.74 10.57
N PRO A 199 -3.14 15.58 11.89
CA PRO A 199 -2.00 15.69 12.79
C PRO A 199 -1.02 14.52 12.61
N CYS A 200 0.27 14.86 12.53
CA CYS A 200 1.37 13.93 12.33
C CYS A 200 2.47 14.12 13.37
N TYR A 201 3.14 13.03 13.73
CA TYR A 201 4.45 13.07 14.38
C TYR A 201 5.54 13.12 13.32
N LEU A 202 6.59 13.90 13.58
CA LEU A 202 7.85 13.83 12.87
C LEU A 202 8.67 12.69 13.46
N ILE A 203 8.79 11.58 12.73
CA ILE A 203 9.59 10.43 13.15
C ILE A 203 11.01 10.59 12.62
N PRO A 204 12.01 10.83 13.48
CA PRO A 204 13.38 10.94 13.03
C PRO A 204 13.92 9.57 12.65
N ILE A 205 14.68 9.49 11.56
CA ILE A 205 15.25 8.21 11.11
C ILE A 205 16.20 7.61 12.16
N GLY A 206 16.81 8.43 13.02
CA GLY A 206 17.68 7.99 14.12
C GLY A 206 16.95 7.16 15.18
N LYS A 207 15.62 7.30 15.29
CA LYS A 207 14.76 6.48 16.17
C LYS A 207 14.25 5.20 15.51
N THR A 208 14.77 4.85 14.32
CA THR A 208 14.38 3.66 13.55
C THR A 208 15.58 2.73 13.33
N LYS A 209 15.34 1.53 12.82
CA LYS A 209 16.37 0.55 12.40
C LYS A 209 16.43 0.48 10.89
N LYS A 210 17.64 0.43 10.33
CA LYS A 210 17.83 0.40 8.87
C LYS A 210 17.62 -1.01 8.32
N GLY A 211 16.94 -1.12 7.18
CA GLY A 211 16.70 -2.38 6.49
C GLY A 211 15.93 -3.37 7.38
N PHE A 212 16.28 -4.66 7.26
CA PHE A 212 15.63 -5.77 7.97
C PHE A 212 16.19 -6.03 9.38
N GLN A 213 17.07 -5.16 9.89
CA GLN A 213 17.73 -5.34 11.20
C GLN A 213 16.75 -5.63 12.35
N LEU A 214 15.59 -4.98 12.36
CA LEU A 214 14.58 -5.18 13.39
C LEU A 214 13.93 -6.57 13.30
N ILE A 215 13.53 -7.00 12.10
CA ILE A 215 12.92 -8.33 11.88
C ILE A 215 13.93 -9.45 12.17
N GLU A 216 15.20 -9.26 11.81
CA GLU A 216 16.26 -10.23 12.10
C GLU A 216 16.45 -10.46 13.60
N GLN A 217 16.27 -9.42 14.43
CA GLN A 217 16.30 -9.57 15.89
C GLN A 217 15.17 -10.48 16.39
N TYR A 218 13.98 -10.37 15.79
CA TYR A 218 12.84 -11.25 16.11
C TYR A 218 13.08 -12.70 15.66
N LYS A 219 13.62 -12.90 14.45
CA LYS A 219 13.96 -14.23 13.93
C LYS A 219 14.95 -14.97 14.84
N ARG A 220 15.96 -14.27 15.39
CA ARG A 220 16.96 -14.87 16.31
C ARG A 220 16.40 -15.29 17.66
N ARG A 221 15.22 -14.81 18.05
CA ARG A 221 14.59 -15.14 19.35
C ARG A 221 13.75 -16.43 19.29
N ILE A 222 13.55 -16.99 18.10
CA ILE A 222 12.79 -18.23 17.93
C ILE A 222 13.78 -19.39 18.04
N PRO A 223 13.56 -20.36 18.95
CA PRO A 223 14.34 -21.59 19.00
C PRO A 223 14.25 -22.33 17.65
N ALA A 224 15.38 -22.90 17.22
CA ALA A 224 15.45 -23.73 16.02
C ALA A 224 14.58 -24.98 16.12
#